data_AF-A0A6P9ARF5-F1
#
_entry.id   AF-A0A6P9ARF5-F1
#
_cell.length_a   1.000
_cell.length_b   1.000
_cell.length_c   1.000
_cell.angle_alpha   90.00
_cell.angle_beta   90.00
_cell.angle_gamma   90.00
#
_symmetry.space_group_name_H-M   'P 1'
#
loop_
_entity.id
_entity.type
_entity.pdbx_description
1 polymer ?
#
loop_
_entity_poly.entity_id
_entity_poly.type
_entity_poly.pdbx_seq_one_letter_code
_entity_poly.pdbx_strand_id
1 'polypeptide(L)'
;RSQRATGVLVVRIDPSAIRTASPPLPSAGNLCILENERRVVCRDAWEKLQRYFRNAPEFPSSRDSCSQCKILEREGEENEALHKMMAGEQKGNLPHLFQDKNRPCLNSWPEVGELYVVSRFFVEEWRKFVRRPTRCSPVSSVGNRELLCPHGGLMFTVASMTKDDSKLIALIWPDEWEKIRKLFVVDHAIRVIRREAPQESAERLLYMTEPELCLDCREGLLYQQQRDLREYTQATIYVRKVVDDKKVSFPAFLLLSGQKNQGFK
;
A
#
# COMPACT_ATOMS: atom_id res chain seq x y z
N ARG A 1 -37.05 -52.94 13.25
CA ARG A 1 -36.29 -52.28 14.35
C ARG A 1 -35.34 -51.28 13.70
N SER A 2 -35.70 -49.99 13.70
CA SER A 2 -34.87 -48.90 13.18
C SER A 2 -33.73 -48.66 14.16
N GLN A 3 -32.50 -49.05 13.80
CA GLN A 3 -31.31 -48.68 14.56
C GLN A 3 -31.04 -47.19 14.29
N ARG A 4 -31.47 -46.32 15.20
CA ARG A 4 -31.00 -44.93 15.23
C ARG A 4 -29.50 -44.95 15.45
N ALA A 5 -28.74 -44.51 14.45
CA ALA A 5 -27.31 -44.31 14.57
C ALA A 5 -27.03 -43.20 15.60
N THR A 6 -26.83 -43.59 16.86
CA THR A 6 -26.26 -42.74 17.92
C THR A 6 -24.75 -42.69 17.70
N GLY A 7 -24.32 -41.88 16.74
CA GLY A 7 -22.93 -41.75 16.39
C GLY A 7 -22.31 -40.46 16.94
N VAL A 8 -21.02 -40.54 17.23
CA VAL A 8 -20.20 -39.45 17.76
C VAL A 8 -19.60 -38.68 16.60
N LEU A 9 -19.70 -37.36 16.62
CA LEU A 9 -19.15 -36.52 15.57
C LEU A 9 -17.71 -36.13 15.89
N VAL A 10 -16.76 -36.54 15.05
CA VAL A 10 -15.36 -36.15 15.19
C VAL A 10 -15.07 -35.10 14.13
N VAL A 11 -14.74 -33.89 14.57
CA VAL A 11 -14.27 -32.84 13.66
C VAL A 11 -12.89 -33.27 13.15
N ARG A 12 -12.72 -33.31 11.83
CA ARG A 12 -11.43 -33.56 11.21
C ARG A 12 -10.51 -32.39 11.58
N ILE A 13 -9.59 -32.61 12.53
CA ILE A 13 -8.50 -31.66 12.76
C ILE A 13 -7.50 -31.92 11.64
N ASP A 14 -7.45 -31.03 10.66
CA ASP A 14 -6.50 -31.15 9.55
C ASP A 14 -5.06 -30.96 10.08
N PRO A 15 -4.18 -31.99 10.02
CA PRO A 15 -2.81 -31.85 10.50
C PRO A 15 -1.97 -30.89 9.65
N SER A 16 -2.44 -30.54 8.43
CA SER A 16 -1.75 -29.65 7.51
C SER A 16 -2.09 -28.16 7.71
N ALA A 17 -3.11 -27.84 8.54
CA ALA A 17 -3.53 -26.46 8.83
C ALA A 17 -2.56 -25.66 9.72
N ILE A 18 -1.39 -26.21 10.08
CA ILE A 18 -0.39 -25.56 10.93
C ILE A 18 0.47 -24.52 10.15
N ARG A 19 0.39 -24.43 8.82
CA ARG A 19 1.32 -23.56 8.04
C ARG A 19 0.75 -22.52 7.10
N THR A 20 -0.56 -22.38 6.93
CA THR A 20 -1.09 -21.28 6.11
C THR A 20 -2.40 -20.79 6.67
N ALA A 21 -2.46 -19.47 6.91
CA ALA A 21 -3.58 -18.71 7.46
C ALA A 21 -4.95 -19.31 7.10
N SER A 22 -5.65 -19.81 8.10
CA SER A 22 -7.01 -20.37 8.03
C SER A 22 -7.61 -20.31 9.45
N PRO A 23 -8.95 -20.24 9.56
CA PRO A 23 -9.67 -19.55 10.64
C PRO A 23 -9.40 -20.17 12.01
N PRO A 24 -9.56 -19.40 13.10
CA PRO A 24 -9.27 -19.89 14.44
C PRO A 24 -10.10 -21.15 14.70
N LEU A 25 -9.41 -22.22 15.14
CA LEU A 25 -10.05 -23.32 15.87
C LEU A 25 -11.06 -22.70 16.85
N PRO A 26 -12.30 -23.22 16.93
CA PRO A 26 -13.29 -22.66 17.83
C PRO A 26 -12.73 -22.76 19.26
N SER A 27 -12.28 -21.62 19.77
CA SER A 27 -11.82 -21.43 21.14
C SER A 27 -12.90 -21.77 22.19
N ALA A 28 -14.13 -22.04 21.73
CA ALA A 28 -15.32 -22.33 22.53
C ALA A 28 -15.73 -23.82 22.58
N GLY A 29 -14.96 -24.78 22.07
CA GLY A 29 -15.27 -26.21 22.23
C GLY A 29 -16.59 -26.65 21.57
N ASN A 30 -16.94 -26.07 20.41
CA ASN A 30 -18.16 -26.36 19.65
C ASN A 30 -17.85 -26.86 18.23
N LEU A 31 -18.85 -27.42 17.55
CA LEU A 31 -18.72 -28.01 16.21
C LEU A 31 -18.44 -26.96 15.13
N CYS A 32 -17.63 -27.35 14.14
CA CYS A 32 -17.32 -26.55 12.94
C CYS A 32 -18.58 -26.12 12.19
N ILE A 33 -18.62 -24.90 11.66
CA ILE A 33 -19.76 -24.31 10.93
C ILE A 33 -20.10 -25.04 9.61
N LEU A 34 -19.13 -25.70 8.98
CA LEU A 34 -19.31 -26.44 7.73
C LEU A 34 -19.97 -27.80 7.98
N GLU A 35 -21.30 -27.85 7.98
CA GLU A 35 -22.09 -29.07 8.26
C GLU A 35 -21.77 -30.22 7.30
N ASN A 36 -21.47 -29.93 6.03
CA ASN A 36 -21.16 -30.94 5.01
C ASN A 36 -19.82 -31.65 5.23
N GLU A 37 -18.92 -31.04 6.00
CA GLU A 37 -17.60 -31.60 6.32
C GLU A 37 -17.63 -32.45 7.60
N ARG A 38 -18.75 -32.42 8.33
CA ARG A 38 -18.96 -33.20 9.54
C ARG A 38 -19.13 -34.68 9.20
N ARG A 39 -18.37 -35.54 9.89
CA ARG A 39 -18.51 -36.99 9.76
C ARG A 39 -18.81 -37.61 11.11
N VAL A 40 -19.85 -38.44 11.13
CA VAL A 40 -20.18 -39.29 12.25
C VAL A 40 -19.24 -40.49 12.23
N VAL A 41 -18.59 -40.76 13.34
CA VAL A 41 -17.75 -41.94 13.56
C VAL A 41 -18.57 -42.98 14.32
N CYS A 42 -18.48 -44.24 13.93
CA CYS A 42 -19.13 -45.33 14.65
C CYS A 42 -18.46 -45.57 16.01
N ARG A 43 -19.19 -46.15 16.97
CA ARG A 43 -18.72 -46.35 18.35
C ARG A 43 -17.40 -47.11 18.42
N ASP A 44 -17.28 -48.23 17.71
CA ASP A 44 -16.07 -49.06 17.72
C ASP A 44 -14.81 -48.32 17.23
N ALA A 45 -14.98 -47.40 16.27
CA ALA A 45 -13.89 -46.56 15.79
C ALA A 45 -13.55 -45.44 16.79
N TRP A 46 -14.55 -44.87 17.45
CA TRP A 46 -14.34 -43.85 18.49
C TRP A 46 -13.62 -44.41 19.73
N GLU A 47 -13.99 -45.61 20.19
CA GLU A 47 -13.31 -46.28 21.31
C GLU A 47 -11.82 -46.53 21.02
N LYS A 48 -11.48 -46.83 19.77
CA LYS A 48 -10.07 -46.94 19.33
C LYS A 48 -9.38 -45.58 19.37
N LEU A 49 -10.03 -44.51 18.89
CA LEU A 49 -9.47 -43.14 18.89
C LEU A 49 -9.23 -42.62 20.31
N GLN A 50 -10.13 -42.89 21.26
CA GLN A 50 -10.00 -42.47 22.66
C GLN A 50 -8.75 -43.04 23.36
N ARG A 51 -8.25 -44.22 22.95
CA ARG A 51 -6.99 -44.76 23.49
C ARG A 51 -5.78 -43.90 23.14
N TYR A 52 -5.79 -43.29 21.95
CA TYR A 52 -4.72 -42.41 21.47
C TYR A 52 -4.95 -40.95 21.89
N PHE A 53 -6.20 -40.48 21.91
CA PHE A 53 -6.57 -39.10 22.22
C PHE A 53 -7.50 -39.04 23.43
N ARG A 54 -6.97 -39.32 24.63
CA ARG A 54 -7.77 -39.43 25.86
C ARG A 54 -8.54 -38.17 26.26
N ASN A 55 -8.07 -37.00 25.81
CA ASN A 55 -8.69 -35.70 26.10
C ASN A 55 -9.50 -35.15 24.93
N ALA A 56 -9.77 -35.96 23.89
CA ALA A 56 -10.54 -35.51 22.74
C ALA A 56 -12.00 -35.24 23.16
N PRO A 57 -12.55 -34.06 22.83
CA PRO A 57 -13.94 -33.76 23.14
C PRO A 57 -14.90 -34.62 22.29
N GLU A 58 -15.96 -35.10 22.93
CA GLU A 58 -17.03 -35.88 22.30
C GLU A 58 -18.26 -35.00 22.05
N PHE A 59 -18.83 -35.08 20.84
CA PHE A 59 -20.00 -34.30 20.46
C PHE A 59 -21.13 -35.21 19.94
N PRO A 60 -22.37 -35.06 20.45
CA PRO A 60 -23.51 -35.78 19.91
C PRO A 60 -23.86 -35.27 18.51
N SER A 61 -24.42 -36.16 17.68
CA SER A 61 -24.84 -35.82 16.31
C SER A 61 -25.89 -34.71 16.22
N SER A 62 -26.64 -34.48 17.31
CA SER A 62 -27.64 -33.42 17.44
C SER A 62 -27.08 -32.08 17.93
N ARG A 63 -25.77 -31.96 18.17
CA ARG A 63 -25.18 -30.71 18.66
C ARG A 63 -25.11 -29.68 17.53
N ASP A 64 -25.46 -28.45 17.86
CA ASP A 64 -25.42 -27.34 16.91
C ASP A 64 -23.99 -26.87 16.60
N SER A 65 -23.83 -26.20 15.46
CA SER A 65 -22.61 -25.46 15.11
C SER A 65 -22.31 -24.38 16.15
N CYS A 66 -21.04 -24.05 16.32
CA CYS A 66 -20.63 -22.93 17.16
C CYS A 66 -21.34 -21.63 16.75
N SER A 67 -22.15 -21.07 17.65
CA SER A 67 -22.88 -19.81 17.43
C SER A 67 -21.93 -18.63 17.22
N GLN A 68 -20.82 -18.57 17.95
CA GLN A 68 -19.79 -17.53 17.79
C GLN A 68 -19.15 -17.59 16.40
N CYS A 69 -18.81 -18.79 15.91
CA CYS A 69 -18.25 -18.92 14.56
C CYS A 69 -19.27 -18.54 13.47
N LYS A 70 -20.57 -18.86 13.67
CA LYS A 70 -21.64 -18.42 12.76
C LYS A 70 -21.79 -16.89 12.73
N ILE A 71 -21.64 -16.22 13.87
CA ILE A 71 -21.66 -14.75 13.95
C ILE A 71 -20.45 -14.18 13.21
N LEU A 72 -19.25 -14.69 13.46
CA LEU A 72 -18.03 -14.24 12.78
C LEU A 72 -18.06 -14.45 11.26
N GLU A 73 -18.61 -15.57 10.79
CA GLU A 73 -18.80 -15.82 9.36
C GLU A 73 -19.73 -14.79 8.74
N ARG A 74 -20.88 -14.54 9.37
CA ARG A 74 -21.84 -13.53 8.94
C ARG A 74 -21.22 -12.12 8.94
N GLU A 75 -20.54 -11.73 10.01
CA GLU A 75 -19.84 -10.45 10.10
C GLU A 75 -18.76 -10.32 9.01
N GLY A 76 -18.08 -11.42 8.67
CA GLY A 76 -17.14 -11.49 7.55
C GLY A 76 -17.82 -11.22 6.21
N GLU A 77 -18.94 -11.89 5.93
CA GLU A 77 -19.74 -11.69 4.71
C GLU A 77 -20.28 -10.26 4.61
N GLU A 78 -20.81 -9.72 5.72
CA GLU A 78 -21.31 -8.34 5.81
C GLU A 78 -20.19 -7.31 5.57
N ASN A 79 -19.01 -7.51 6.17
CA ASN A 79 -17.84 -6.66 5.95
C ASN A 79 -17.34 -6.74 4.50
N GLU A 80 -17.31 -7.92 3.89
CA GLU A 80 -16.97 -8.06 2.48
C GLU A 80 -17.95 -7.32 1.56
N ALA A 81 -19.25 -7.40 1.87
CA ALA A 81 -20.29 -6.67 1.14
C ALA A 81 -20.12 -5.15 1.28
N LEU A 82 -19.83 -4.67 2.50
CA LEU A 82 -19.54 -3.27 2.78
C LEU A 82 -18.32 -2.78 1.99
N HIS A 83 -17.22 -3.54 1.99
CA HIS A 83 -16.02 -3.18 1.23
C HIS A 83 -16.28 -3.11 -0.27
N LYS A 84 -17.06 -4.05 -0.83
CA LYS A 84 -17.45 -4.04 -2.25
C LYS A 84 -18.28 -2.79 -2.58
N MET A 85 -19.21 -2.42 -1.72
CA MET A 85 -20.03 -1.22 -1.87
C MET A 85 -19.19 0.06 -1.82
N MET A 86 -18.32 0.20 -0.83
CA MET A 86 -17.40 1.33 -0.68
C MET A 86 -16.45 1.46 -1.89
N ALA A 87 -15.84 0.35 -2.32
CA ALA A 87 -14.97 0.35 -3.50
C ALA A 87 -15.73 0.74 -4.78
N GLY A 88 -16.98 0.28 -4.93
CA GLY A 88 -17.86 0.64 -6.04
C GLY A 88 -18.18 2.14 -6.07
N GLU A 89 -18.58 2.69 -4.91
CA GLU A 89 -18.87 4.12 -4.75
C GLU A 89 -17.65 4.98 -5.08
N GLN A 90 -16.49 4.67 -4.48
CA GLN A 90 -15.26 5.42 -4.72
C GLN A 90 -14.83 5.36 -6.19
N LYS A 91 -14.88 4.17 -6.82
CA LYS A 91 -14.55 3.99 -8.24
C LYS A 91 -15.51 4.77 -9.15
N GLY A 92 -16.80 4.77 -8.83
CA GLY A 92 -17.82 5.50 -9.59
C GLY A 92 -17.62 7.01 -9.54
N ASN A 93 -17.20 7.54 -8.39
CA ASN A 93 -16.92 8.97 -8.20
C ASN A 93 -15.57 9.40 -8.82
N LEU A 94 -14.56 8.54 -8.77
CA LEU A 94 -13.18 8.83 -9.18
C LEU A 94 -12.69 7.91 -10.34
N PRO A 95 -13.41 7.83 -11.47
CA PRO A 95 -13.12 6.86 -12.52
C PRO A 95 -11.80 7.17 -13.24
N HIS A 96 -11.50 8.44 -13.47
CA HIS A 96 -10.28 8.86 -14.14
C HIS A 96 -9.05 8.64 -13.24
N LEU A 97 -9.17 8.94 -11.93
CA LEU A 97 -8.12 8.67 -10.95
C LEU A 97 -7.86 7.17 -10.82
N PHE A 98 -8.88 6.32 -10.94
CA PHE A 98 -8.71 4.87 -10.94
C PHE A 98 -7.98 4.36 -12.20
N GLN A 99 -8.36 4.88 -13.37
CA GLN A 99 -7.83 4.45 -14.67
C GLN A 99 -6.50 5.10 -15.05
N ASP A 100 -6.04 6.09 -14.28
CA ASP A 100 -4.87 6.92 -14.61
C ASP A 100 -5.00 7.68 -15.93
N LYS A 101 -6.23 8.06 -16.28
CA LYS A 101 -6.52 8.78 -17.53
C LYS A 101 -6.76 10.25 -17.26
N ASN A 102 -6.47 11.08 -18.26
CA ASN A 102 -6.67 12.53 -18.24
C ASN A 102 -6.09 13.16 -16.97
N ARG A 103 -4.87 12.78 -16.58
CA ARG A 103 -4.21 13.34 -15.40
C ARG A 103 -3.69 14.74 -15.72
N PRO A 104 -3.81 15.72 -14.80
CA PRO A 104 -3.21 17.04 -15.02
C PRO A 104 -1.68 16.92 -15.02
N CYS A 105 -1.01 17.85 -15.73
CA CYS A 105 0.44 17.90 -15.83
C CYS A 105 0.94 19.33 -15.62
N LEU A 106 1.97 19.50 -14.77
CA LEU A 106 2.54 20.82 -14.48
C LEU A 106 3.34 21.40 -15.67
N ASN A 107 3.93 20.55 -16.53
CA ASN A 107 4.67 21.01 -17.73
C ASN A 107 3.75 21.63 -18.79
N SER A 108 2.49 21.21 -18.83
CA SER A 108 1.46 21.72 -19.73
C SER A 108 0.24 22.08 -18.89
N TRP A 109 0.37 23.18 -18.14
CA TRP A 109 -0.61 23.59 -17.15
C TRP A 109 -2.01 23.77 -17.79
N PRO A 110 -3.06 23.13 -17.24
CA PRO A 110 -4.39 23.16 -17.82
C PRO A 110 -5.14 24.49 -17.58
N GLU A 111 -6.25 24.74 -18.25
CA GLU A 111 -7.06 25.97 -18.10
C GLU A 111 -7.84 26.01 -16.76
N VAL A 112 -7.11 25.90 -15.64
CA VAL A 112 -7.61 25.94 -14.26
C VAL A 112 -6.67 26.79 -13.41
N GLY A 113 -7.19 27.41 -12.35
CA GLY A 113 -6.38 28.26 -11.45
C GLY A 113 -5.50 27.46 -10.48
N GLU A 114 -5.92 26.26 -10.11
CA GLU A 114 -5.25 25.43 -9.11
C GLU A 114 -5.35 23.94 -9.42
N LEU A 115 -4.39 23.17 -8.88
CA LEU A 115 -4.35 21.72 -8.88
C LEU A 115 -4.07 21.24 -7.46
N TYR A 116 -4.58 20.07 -7.12
CA TYR A 116 -4.34 19.46 -5.81
C TYR A 116 -3.25 18.40 -5.91
N VAL A 117 -2.55 18.18 -4.80
CA VAL A 117 -1.47 17.20 -4.69
C VAL A 117 -1.85 16.19 -3.61
N VAL A 118 -1.69 14.91 -3.92
CA VAL A 118 -1.76 13.82 -2.95
C VAL A 118 -0.54 12.93 -3.05
N SER A 119 -0.24 12.19 -1.99
CA SER A 119 0.80 11.15 -2.04
C SER A 119 0.44 10.09 -3.09
N ARG A 120 1.42 9.69 -3.91
CA ARG A 120 1.22 8.61 -4.88
C ARG A 120 0.93 7.28 -4.17
N PHE A 121 1.50 7.08 -2.99
CA PHE A 121 1.25 5.91 -2.15
C PHE A 121 -0.24 5.73 -1.85
N PHE A 122 -0.93 6.82 -1.47
CA PHE A 122 -2.39 6.81 -1.27
C PHE A 122 -3.13 6.31 -2.52
N VAL A 123 -2.82 6.84 -3.70
CA VAL A 123 -3.48 6.46 -4.95
C VAL A 123 -3.23 4.99 -5.28
N GLU A 124 -2.04 4.47 -5.01
CA GLU A 124 -1.68 3.08 -5.24
C GLU A 124 -2.41 2.12 -4.30
N GLU A 125 -2.43 2.39 -3.00
CA GLU A 125 -3.17 1.60 -2.01
C GLU A 125 -4.67 1.65 -2.28
N TRP A 126 -5.21 2.83 -2.59
CA TRP A 126 -6.60 2.99 -2.95
C TRP A 126 -6.96 2.17 -4.21
N ARG A 127 -6.13 2.23 -5.26
CA ARG A 127 -6.33 1.40 -6.47
C ARG A 127 -6.25 -0.09 -6.16
N LYS A 128 -5.38 -0.54 -5.25
CA LYS A 128 -5.30 -1.96 -4.81
C LYS A 128 -6.60 -2.37 -4.13
N PHE A 129 -7.10 -1.56 -3.20
CA PHE A 129 -8.38 -1.77 -2.54
C PHE A 129 -9.55 -1.84 -3.54
N VAL A 130 -9.69 -0.85 -4.41
CA VAL A 130 -10.77 -0.81 -5.40
C VAL A 130 -10.75 -2.02 -6.35
N ARG A 131 -9.58 -2.55 -6.70
CA ARG A 131 -9.46 -3.76 -7.54
C ARG A 131 -9.79 -5.04 -6.78
N ARG A 132 -9.53 -5.10 -5.47
CA ARG A 132 -9.63 -6.30 -4.65
C ARG A 132 -10.21 -5.98 -3.25
N PRO A 133 -11.48 -5.55 -3.16
CA PRO A 133 -12.06 -5.02 -1.92
C PRO A 133 -12.13 -6.04 -0.77
N THR A 134 -12.12 -7.34 -1.06
CA THR A 134 -12.15 -8.40 -0.05
C THR A 134 -10.76 -8.89 0.39
N ARG A 135 -9.68 -8.40 -0.24
CA ARG A 135 -8.30 -8.84 0.03
C ARG A 135 -7.38 -7.74 0.52
N CYS A 136 -7.85 -6.50 0.49
CA CYS A 136 -7.11 -5.33 0.89
C CYS A 136 -7.95 -4.56 1.90
N SER A 137 -7.28 -3.93 2.86
CA SER A 137 -7.94 -3.04 3.80
C SER A 137 -8.57 -1.84 3.07
N PRO A 138 -9.73 -1.37 3.50
CA PRO A 138 -10.34 -0.17 2.95
C PRO A 138 -9.43 1.03 3.18
N VAL A 139 -9.26 1.83 2.14
CA VAL A 139 -8.56 3.12 2.24
C VAL A 139 -9.60 4.18 2.54
N SER A 140 -9.56 4.71 3.77
CA SER A 140 -10.50 5.72 4.27
C SER A 140 -9.87 7.08 4.51
N SER A 141 -8.54 7.20 4.38
CA SER A 141 -7.81 8.44 4.64
C SER A 141 -6.78 8.77 3.57
N VAL A 142 -6.59 10.06 3.31
CA VAL A 142 -5.48 10.61 2.53
C VAL A 142 -4.44 11.13 3.52
N GLY A 143 -3.25 10.52 3.53
CA GLY A 143 -2.13 10.90 4.40
C GLY A 143 -1.13 11.77 3.68
N ASN A 144 -1.44 13.05 3.50
CA ASN A 144 -0.55 14.03 2.86
C ASN A 144 0.58 14.52 3.77
N ARG A 145 0.54 14.22 5.07
CA ARG A 145 1.64 14.51 6.01
C ARG A 145 3.00 13.99 5.53
N GLU A 146 3.04 12.87 4.81
CA GLU A 146 4.30 12.34 4.25
C GLU A 146 4.96 13.27 3.23
N LEU A 147 4.20 14.20 2.66
CA LEU A 147 4.71 15.20 1.72
C LEU A 147 5.22 16.48 2.40
N LEU A 148 4.94 16.62 3.69
CA LEU A 148 5.26 17.80 4.50
C LEU A 148 6.44 17.51 5.41
N CYS A 149 7.25 18.52 5.67
CA CYS A 149 8.27 18.43 6.71
C CYS A 149 7.62 18.52 8.11
N PRO A 150 8.38 18.26 9.20
CA PRO A 150 7.88 18.43 10.56
C PRO A 150 7.36 19.85 10.90
N HIS A 151 7.77 20.87 10.14
CA HIS A 151 7.28 22.25 10.29
C HIS A 151 5.94 22.50 9.56
N GLY A 152 5.40 21.50 8.84
CA GLY A 152 4.16 21.60 8.08
C GLY A 152 4.30 22.23 6.69
N GLY A 153 5.51 22.58 6.27
CA GLY A 153 5.77 23.10 4.92
C GLY A 153 6.01 21.99 3.89
N LEU A 154 5.64 22.26 2.65
CA LEU A 154 5.79 21.31 1.54
C LEU A 154 7.28 21.15 1.18
N MET A 155 7.72 19.91 0.95
CA MET A 155 9.12 19.59 0.62
C MET A 155 9.42 19.49 -0.88
N PHE A 156 8.44 19.82 -1.74
CA PHE A 156 8.49 19.58 -3.18
C PHE A 156 8.22 20.86 -3.96
N THR A 157 9.18 21.29 -4.78
CA THR A 157 9.02 22.46 -5.64
C THR A 157 8.27 22.07 -6.91
N VAL A 158 7.63 23.03 -7.59
CA VAL A 158 6.97 22.75 -8.88
C VAL A 158 7.94 22.16 -9.90
N ALA A 159 9.20 22.63 -9.91
CA ALA A 159 10.25 22.11 -10.77
C ALA A 159 10.71 20.69 -10.41
N SER A 160 10.64 20.28 -9.13
CA SER A 160 11.01 18.94 -8.72
C SER A 160 9.88 17.94 -8.92
N MET A 161 8.63 18.39 -8.72
CA MET A 161 7.39 17.66 -9.00
C MET A 161 7.24 17.28 -10.48
N THR A 162 7.89 18.00 -11.40
CA THR A 162 7.93 17.66 -12.84
C THR A 162 9.06 16.71 -13.22
N LYS A 163 9.97 16.38 -12.28
CA LYS A 163 11.17 15.59 -12.51
C LYS A 163 11.26 14.43 -11.51
N ASP A 164 12.23 14.47 -10.60
CA ASP A 164 12.61 13.36 -9.73
C ASP A 164 11.52 13.01 -8.71
N ASP A 165 10.76 14.01 -8.27
CA ASP A 165 9.73 13.86 -7.23
C ASP A 165 8.35 13.49 -7.83
N SER A 166 8.22 13.47 -9.17
CA SER A 166 6.98 13.13 -9.88
C SER A 166 6.42 11.74 -9.52
N LYS A 167 7.29 10.82 -9.11
CA LYS A 167 6.94 9.47 -8.65
C LYS A 167 6.36 9.42 -7.24
N LEU A 168 6.52 10.47 -6.44
CA LEU A 168 6.07 10.49 -5.04
C LEU A 168 4.69 11.12 -4.90
N ILE A 169 4.25 11.85 -5.92
CA ILE A 169 3.01 12.61 -5.89
C ILE A 169 2.04 12.17 -6.99
N ALA A 170 0.78 12.54 -6.82
CA ALA A 170 -0.23 12.51 -7.86
C ALA A 170 -0.96 13.85 -7.90
N LEU A 171 -1.10 14.41 -9.10
CA LEU A 171 -1.86 15.62 -9.33
C LEU A 171 -3.33 15.29 -9.50
N ILE A 172 -4.19 16.08 -8.87
CA ILE A 172 -5.62 15.87 -8.76
C ILE A 172 -6.34 17.11 -9.29
N TRP A 173 -7.37 16.89 -10.11
CA TRP A 173 -8.24 17.96 -10.58
C TRP A 173 -9.07 18.54 -9.44
N PRO A 174 -9.42 19.84 -9.45
CA PRO A 174 -10.31 20.44 -8.45
C PRO A 174 -11.61 19.64 -8.23
N ASP A 175 -12.27 19.21 -9.31
CA ASP A 175 -13.51 18.42 -9.22
C ASP A 175 -13.30 17.02 -8.62
N GLU A 176 -12.14 16.40 -8.86
CA GLU A 176 -11.79 15.12 -8.24
C GLU A 176 -11.46 15.31 -6.76
N TRP A 177 -10.79 16.41 -6.41
CA TRP A 177 -10.47 16.75 -5.04
C TRP A 177 -11.72 16.95 -4.18
N GLU A 178 -12.76 17.61 -4.71
CA GLU A 178 -14.04 17.74 -4.03
C GLU A 178 -14.67 16.40 -3.66
N LYS A 179 -14.53 15.40 -4.55
CA LYS A 179 -15.01 14.04 -4.29
C LYS A 179 -14.12 13.33 -3.29
N ILE A 180 -12.80 13.52 -3.36
CA ILE A 180 -11.85 12.96 -2.38
C ILE A 180 -12.19 13.47 -0.98
N ARG A 181 -12.45 14.77 -0.79
CA ARG A 181 -12.82 15.33 0.52
C ARG A 181 -14.12 14.77 1.09
N LYS A 182 -15.02 14.27 0.24
CA LYS A 182 -16.28 13.63 0.65
C LYS A 182 -16.11 12.15 0.97
N LEU A 183 -15.22 11.47 0.26
CA LEU A 183 -15.02 10.02 0.33
C LEU A 183 -13.95 9.59 1.35
N PHE A 184 -13.04 10.49 1.70
CA PHE A 184 -11.89 10.19 2.55
C PHE A 184 -11.68 11.26 3.62
N VAL A 185 -11.15 10.84 4.76
CA VAL A 185 -10.61 11.76 5.76
C VAL A 185 -9.26 12.29 5.24
N VAL A 186 -9.18 13.59 4.99
CA VAL A 186 -7.95 14.24 4.49
C VAL A 186 -7.27 14.94 5.67
N ASP A 187 -6.00 14.63 5.90
CA ASP A 187 -5.24 15.25 6.98
C ASP A 187 -4.78 16.68 6.64
N HIS A 188 -4.24 16.89 5.43
CA HIS A 188 -3.73 18.15 4.94
C HIS A 188 -4.12 18.34 3.47
N ALA A 189 -4.72 19.48 3.16
CA ALA A 189 -4.93 19.89 1.77
C ALA A 189 -3.62 20.47 1.23
N ILE A 190 -3.15 19.96 0.08
CA ILE A 190 -1.99 20.50 -0.63
C ILE A 190 -2.46 20.94 -2.02
N ARG A 191 -2.22 22.20 -2.38
CA ARG A 191 -2.56 22.75 -3.69
C ARG A 191 -1.40 23.53 -4.31
N VAL A 192 -1.35 23.51 -5.63
CA VAL A 192 -0.48 24.34 -6.46
C VAL A 192 -1.37 25.34 -7.18
N ILE A 193 -1.06 26.62 -7.07
CA ILE A 193 -1.82 27.74 -7.63
C ILE A 193 -0.97 28.41 -8.69
N ARG A 194 -1.54 28.64 -9.88
CA ARG A 194 -0.91 29.41 -10.94
C ARG A 194 -1.38 30.87 -10.86
N ARG A 195 -0.44 31.81 -10.77
CA ARG A 195 -0.71 33.25 -10.93
C ARG A 195 -0.02 33.79 -12.18
N GLU A 196 -0.67 34.77 -12.79
CA GLU A 196 -0.02 35.64 -13.75
C GLU A 196 1.03 36.48 -13.03
N ALA A 197 2.22 36.54 -13.62
CA ALA A 197 3.29 37.33 -13.04
C ALA A 197 3.01 38.83 -13.27
N PRO A 198 3.40 39.72 -12.34
CA PRO A 198 3.31 41.17 -12.56
C PRO A 198 4.06 41.55 -13.84
N GLN A 199 3.57 42.55 -14.59
CA GLN A 199 4.07 42.89 -15.94
C GLN A 199 5.58 43.21 -16.05
N GLU A 200 6.29 43.37 -14.92
CA GLU A 200 7.71 43.69 -14.86
C GLU A 200 8.63 42.47 -14.62
N SER A 201 8.10 41.25 -14.45
CA SER A 201 8.94 40.07 -14.23
C SER A 201 9.34 39.37 -15.54
N ALA A 202 10.61 38.94 -15.62
CA ALA A 202 11.13 38.17 -16.75
C ALA A 202 10.44 36.80 -16.93
N GLU A 203 9.89 36.24 -15.86
CA GLU A 203 9.06 35.03 -15.90
C GLU A 203 7.60 35.40 -16.09
N ARG A 204 6.93 34.80 -17.07
CA ARG A 204 5.52 35.06 -17.40
C ARG A 204 4.53 34.41 -16.43
N LEU A 205 4.95 33.43 -15.63
CA LEU A 205 4.07 32.63 -14.78
C LEU A 205 4.72 32.37 -13.42
N LEU A 206 3.96 32.61 -12.35
CA LEU A 206 4.36 32.31 -10.98
C LEU A 206 3.53 31.15 -10.44
N TYR A 207 4.19 30.21 -9.77
CA TYR A 207 3.52 29.11 -9.09
C TYR A 207 3.71 29.24 -7.58
N MET A 208 2.61 29.08 -6.84
CA MET A 208 2.60 29.06 -5.38
C MET A 208 2.05 27.73 -4.90
N THR A 209 2.46 27.31 -3.70
CA THR A 209 1.91 26.11 -3.07
C THR A 209 1.30 26.48 -1.73
N GLU A 210 0.25 25.75 -1.36
CA GLU A 210 -0.30 25.78 -0.01
C GLU A 210 -0.39 24.35 0.50
N PRO A 211 0.28 23.99 1.62
CA PRO A 211 1.19 24.81 2.41
C PRO A 211 2.39 25.36 1.61
N GLU A 212 2.96 26.45 2.10
CA GLU A 212 4.17 27.02 1.51
C GLU A 212 5.35 26.05 1.61
N LEU A 213 6.34 26.25 0.74
CA LEU A 213 7.56 25.46 0.76
C LEU A 213 8.35 25.72 2.04
N CYS A 214 8.85 24.66 2.67
CA CYS A 214 9.85 24.81 3.72
C CYS A 214 11.24 24.80 3.08
N LEU A 215 11.79 25.98 2.81
CA LEU A 215 13.09 26.13 2.14
C LEU A 215 14.22 25.46 2.93
N ASP A 216 14.27 25.66 4.25
CA ASP A 216 15.29 25.08 5.12
C ASP A 216 15.30 23.54 5.04
N CYS A 217 14.12 22.91 5.13
CA CYS A 217 14.02 21.45 5.03
C CYS A 217 14.29 20.95 3.62
N ARG A 218 13.93 21.72 2.58
CA ARG A 218 14.23 21.36 1.19
C ARG A 218 15.74 21.38 0.93
N GLU A 219 16.43 22.43 1.37
CA GLU A 219 17.88 22.54 1.24
C GLU A 219 18.59 21.45 2.03
N GLY A 220 18.13 21.17 3.25
CA GLY A 220 18.62 20.06 4.07
C GLY A 220 18.46 18.70 3.37
N LEU A 221 17.31 18.44 2.72
CA LEU A 221 17.09 17.23 1.94
C LEU A 221 18.06 17.12 0.76
N LEU A 222 18.24 18.20 -0.01
CA LEU A 222 19.16 18.22 -1.15
C LEU A 222 20.61 17.99 -0.72
N TYR A 223 21.02 18.61 0.39
CA TYR A 223 22.36 18.41 0.96
C TYR A 223 22.56 16.96 1.40
N GLN A 224 21.57 16.37 2.08
CA GLN A 224 21.63 14.97 2.49
C GLN A 224 21.71 14.03 1.28
N GLN A 225 20.87 14.22 0.25
CA GLN A 225 20.92 13.42 -0.98
C GLN A 225 22.29 13.50 -1.66
N GLN A 226 22.91 14.69 -1.70
CA GLN A 226 24.27 14.85 -2.24
C GLN A 226 25.33 14.15 -1.39
N ARG A 227 25.15 14.10 -0.07
CA ARG A 227 26.03 13.35 0.83
C ARG A 227 25.88 11.84 0.64
N ASP A 228 24.64 11.35 0.58
CA ASP A 228 24.34 9.93 0.38
C ASP A 228 24.92 9.42 -0.94
N LEU A 229 24.92 10.24 -1.99
CA LEU A 229 25.59 9.91 -3.27
C LEU A 229 27.10 9.77 -3.16
N ARG A 230 27.73 10.35 -2.13
CA ARG A 230 29.18 10.30 -1.87
C ARG A 230 29.54 9.26 -0.83
N GLU A 231 28.59 8.83 0.00
CA GLU A 231 28.76 7.82 1.03
C GLU A 231 28.39 6.43 0.46
N TYR A 232 29.37 5.75 -0.14
CA TYR A 232 29.20 4.37 -0.61
C TYR A 232 29.36 3.38 0.54
N THR A 233 28.29 2.68 0.93
CA THR A 233 28.33 1.61 1.94
C THR A 233 28.83 0.28 1.37
N GLN A 234 28.53 -0.02 0.10
CA GLN A 234 29.00 -1.19 -0.65
C GLN A 234 29.18 -0.82 -2.13
N ALA A 235 30.42 -0.64 -2.58
CA ALA A 235 30.74 -0.40 -4.00
C ALA A 235 31.87 -1.32 -4.46
N THR A 236 31.69 -1.99 -5.60
CA THR A 236 32.74 -2.80 -6.24
C THR A 236 33.66 -1.88 -7.04
N ILE A 237 34.89 -1.71 -6.56
CA ILE A 237 35.93 -0.92 -7.24
C ILE A 237 36.80 -1.87 -8.06
N TYR A 238 36.94 -1.60 -9.36
CA TYR A 238 37.84 -2.35 -10.24
C TYR A 238 39.21 -1.68 -10.27
N VAL A 239 40.17 -2.25 -9.56
CA VAL A 239 41.56 -1.79 -9.56
C VAL A 239 42.33 -2.53 -10.66
N ARG A 240 42.87 -1.78 -11.63
CA ARG A 240 43.85 -2.31 -12.60
C ARG A 240 45.26 -1.95 -12.13
N LYS A 241 46.12 -2.96 -11.99
CA LYS A 241 47.54 -2.77 -11.71
C LYS A 241 48.22 -2.23 -12.97
N VAL A 242 48.71 -1.00 -12.92
CA VAL A 242 49.63 -0.46 -13.93
C VAL A 242 51.03 -0.96 -13.59
N VAL A 243 51.66 -1.67 -14.52
CA VAL A 243 53.08 -2.05 -14.42
C VAL A 243 53.81 -1.13 -15.39
N ASP A 244 54.44 -0.08 -14.87
CA ASP A 244 55.27 0.80 -15.70
C ASP A 244 56.56 0.07 -16.06
N ASP A 245 56.75 -0.17 -17.36
CA ASP A 245 58.06 -0.48 -17.92
C ASP A 245 58.72 0.86 -18.33
N LYS A 246 59.64 1.31 -17.48
CA LYS A 246 60.73 2.29 -17.73
C LYS A 246 60.34 3.74 -18.12
N LYS A 247 60.60 4.64 -17.15
CA LYS A 247 60.92 6.09 -17.24
C LYS A 247 60.42 6.86 -18.47
N VAL A 248 59.35 7.63 -18.31
CA VAL A 248 59.23 9.01 -18.85
C VAL A 248 58.43 9.88 -17.85
N SER A 249 58.86 11.13 -17.70
CA SER A 249 58.42 12.17 -16.76
C SER A 249 56.92 12.51 -16.77
N PHE A 250 56.36 12.78 -15.58
CA PHE A 250 55.10 13.51 -15.39
C PHE A 250 55.28 15.02 -15.70
N PRO A 251 54.22 15.75 -16.10
CA PRO A 251 53.42 16.42 -15.07
C PRO A 251 51.90 16.29 -15.23
N ALA A 252 51.26 16.13 -14.07
CA ALA A 252 49.96 16.63 -13.63
C ALA A 252 48.72 16.50 -14.53
N PHE A 253 47.72 15.79 -13.96
CA PHE A 253 46.26 15.88 -14.11
C PHE A 253 45.60 14.54 -14.47
N LEU A 254 45.49 13.64 -13.48
CA LEU A 254 44.47 12.60 -13.51
C LEU A 254 43.16 13.19 -12.96
N LEU A 255 42.39 13.75 -13.89
CA LEU A 255 40.96 13.99 -13.74
C LEU A 255 40.28 12.64 -13.42
N LEU A 256 39.61 12.56 -12.27
CA LEU A 256 38.62 11.52 -12.00
C LEU A 256 37.39 11.79 -12.89
N SER A 257 37.44 11.37 -14.15
CA SER A 257 36.25 11.27 -15.00
C SER A 257 35.56 9.93 -14.73
N GLY A 258 34.56 9.93 -13.86
CA GLY A 258 33.61 8.83 -13.76
C GLY A 258 32.77 8.74 -15.03
N GLN A 259 33.07 7.78 -15.91
CA GLN A 259 32.24 7.49 -17.07
C GLN A 259 30.95 6.77 -16.66
N LYS A 260 29.82 7.37 -17.03
CA LYS A 260 28.47 6.80 -16.94
C LYS A 260 28.35 5.61 -17.89
N ASN A 261 27.99 4.44 -17.37
CA ASN A 261 27.39 3.39 -18.19
C ASN A 261 25.89 3.71 -18.36
N GLN A 262 25.53 4.28 -19.51
CA GLN A 262 24.17 4.20 -20.04
C GLN A 262 23.98 2.78 -20.59
N GLY A 263 23.20 1.97 -19.87
CA GLY A 263 22.69 0.70 -20.39
C GLY A 263 21.38 0.94 -21.13
N PHE A 264 21.45 0.90 -22.46
CA PHE A 264 20.30 0.64 -23.32
C PHE A 264 19.78 -0.78 -23.06
N LYS A 265 18.48 -0.91 -22.81
CA LYS A 265 17.62 -1.96 -23.38
C LYS A 265 16.26 -1.37 -23.65
#